data_AF-A0A656KNC5-F1
#
_entry.id   AF-A0A656KNC5-F1
#
_cell.length_a   1.000
_cell.length_b   1.000
_cell.length_c   1.000
_cell.angle_alpha   90.00
_cell.angle_beta   90.00
_cell.angle_gamma   90.00
#
_symmetry.space_group_name_H-M   'P 1'
#
loop_
_entity.id
_entity.type
_entity.pdbx_description
1 polymer ?
#
loop_
_entity_poly.entity_id
_entity_poly.type
_entity_poly.pdbx_seq_one_letter_code
_entity_poly.pdbx_strand_id
1 'polypeptide(L)' 'MLGPVFKQYRVLDLQDGHVVAMTETGDVKQSIPVIDQSDLWGRLSKAFKAGSGSVRVLVISDSGRELAVDMKVIHSSRL' A
#
# COMPACT_ATOMS: atom_id res chain seq x y z
N MET A 1 3.00 -24.90 6.73
CA MET A 1 1.98 -24.02 6.11
C MET A 1 2.70 -23.01 5.23
N LEU A 2 2.21 -22.74 4.02
CA LEU A 2 2.73 -21.67 3.17
C LEU A 2 2.03 -20.37 3.56
N GLY A 3 2.81 -19.34 3.90
CA GLY A 3 2.27 -18.00 4.13
C GLY A 3 2.04 -17.24 2.81
N PRO A 4 1.23 -16.18 2.82
CA PRO A 4 1.05 -15.32 1.66
C PRO A 4 2.34 -14.58 1.30
N VAL A 5 2.56 -14.35 0.00
CA VAL A 5 3.61 -13.46 -0.49
C VAL A 5 3.03 -12.07 -0.63
N PHE A 6 3.61 -11.11 0.10
CA PHE A 6 3.20 -9.70 0.03
C PHE A 6 4.01 -8.97 -1.04
N LYS A 7 3.30 -8.27 -1.93
CA LYS A 7 3.90 -7.33 -2.87
C LYS A 7 3.99 -5.94 -2.22
N GLN A 8 4.98 -5.15 -2.60
CA GLN A 8 5.14 -3.78 -2.11
C GLN A 8 4.85 -2.78 -3.22
N TYR A 9 3.81 -1.97 -3.05
CA TYR A 9 3.47 -0.92 -4.03
C TYR A 9 3.66 0.47 -3.43
N ARG A 10 4.14 1.42 -4.24
CA ARG A 10 4.28 2.83 -3.89
C ARG A 10 2.94 3.52 -3.92
N VAL A 11 2.54 4.12 -2.81
CA VAL A 11 1.33 4.94 -2.76
C VAL A 11 1.53 6.20 -3.60
N LEU A 12 0.60 6.45 -4.51
CA LEU A 12 0.55 7.65 -5.34
C LEU A 12 -0.57 8.59 -4.91
N ASP A 13 -1.71 8.03 -4.49
CA ASP A 13 -2.88 8.79 -4.03
C ASP A 13 -3.79 7.93 -3.13
N LEU A 14 -4.69 8.58 -2.38
CA LEU A 14 -5.67 7.97 -1.47
C LEU A 14 -7.07 8.47 -1.78
N GLN A 15 -8.01 7.55 -2.00
CA GLN A 15 -9.40 7.88 -2.36
C GLN A 15 -10.36 6.94 -1.65
N ASP A 16 -11.12 7.44 -0.67
CA ASP A 16 -12.28 6.77 -0.06
C ASP A 16 -12.08 5.26 0.21
N GLY A 17 -11.07 4.90 1.01
CA GLY A 17 -10.76 3.51 1.37
C GLY A 17 -9.95 2.73 0.32
N HIS A 18 -9.59 3.37 -0.78
CA HIS A 18 -8.78 2.82 -1.86
C HIS A 18 -7.46 3.58 -2.04
N VAL A 19 -6.48 2.88 -2.61
CA VAL A 19 -5.15 3.40 -2.88
C VAL A 19 -4.88 3.34 -4.37
N VAL A 20 -4.42 4.45 -4.93
CA VAL A 20 -3.71 4.46 -6.21
C VAL A 20 -2.26 4.13 -5.91
N ALA A 21 -1.74 3.05 -6.46
CA ALA A 21 -0.38 2.61 -6.17
C ALA A 21 0.40 2.16 -7.41
N MET A 22 1.71 2.33 -7.37
CA MET A 22 2.62 1.89 -8.41
C MET A 22 3.37 0.63 -7.97
N THR A 23 3.38 -0.39 -8.83
CA THR A 23 4.15 -1.61 -8.63
C THR A 23 5.66 -1.36 -8.74
N GLU A 24 6.48 -2.36 -8.42
CA GLU A 24 7.94 -2.29 -8.58
C GLU A 24 8.36 -2.11 -10.05
N THR A 25 7.59 -2.62 -11.01
CA THR A 25 7.84 -2.50 -12.45
C THR A 25 7.30 -1.21 -13.07
N GLY A 26 6.62 -0.36 -12.28
CA GLY A 26 6.09 0.93 -12.73
C GLY A 26 4.61 0.92 -13.12
N ASP A 27 3.94 -0.24 -13.13
CA ASP A 27 2.50 -0.31 -13.43
C ASP A 27 1.69 0.42 -12.36
N VAL A 28 0.70 1.21 -12.77
CA VAL A 28 -0.19 1.94 -11.86
C VAL A 28 -1.50 1.18 -11.67
N LYS A 29 -1.81 0.84 -10.42
CA LYS A 29 -3.06 0.28 -9.95
C LYS A 29 -3.95 1.42 -9.44
N GLN A 30 -5.10 1.60 -10.08
CA GLN A 30 -5.98 2.76 -9.83
C GLN A 30 -6.88 2.61 -8.59
N SER A 31 -7.17 1.39 -8.15
CA SER A 31 -8.13 1.17 -7.07
C SER A 31 -7.81 -0.12 -6.34
N ILE A 32 -6.85 -0.07 -5.42
CA ILE A 32 -6.58 -1.18 -4.50
C ILE A 32 -7.34 -0.90 -3.20
N PRO A 33 -8.31 -1.74 -2.81
CA PRO A 33 -9.01 -1.59 -1.55
C PRO A 33 -8.04 -1.77 -0.36
N VAL A 34 -8.28 -1.03 0.71
CA VAL A 34 -7.57 -1.18 1.99
C VAL A 34 -8.45 -1.96 2.96
N ILE A 35 -7.89 -2.97 3.63
CA ILE A 35 -8.63 -3.71 4.64
C ILE A 35 -8.99 -2.79 5.83
N ASP A 36 -10.22 -2.90 6.32
CA ASP A 36 -10.65 -2.22 7.53
C ASP A 36 -10.22 -3.01 8.77
N GLN A 37 -8.91 -2.96 9.04
CA GLN A 37 -8.32 -3.64 10.18
C GLN A 37 -7.20 -2.78 10.79
N SER A 38 -7.14 -2.74 12.12
CA SER A 38 -6.07 -2.05 12.86
C SER A 38 -5.89 -0.58 12.46
N ASP A 39 -6.98 0.09 12.14
CA ASP A 39 -7.01 1.48 11.64
C ASP A 39 -6.00 1.72 10.49
N LEU A 40 -5.88 0.75 9.57
CA LEU A 40 -4.90 0.85 8.49
C LEU A 40 -5.13 2.09 7.62
N TRP A 41 -6.38 2.42 7.30
CA TRP A 41 -6.71 3.61 6.52
C TRP A 41 -6.28 4.91 7.22
N GLY A 42 -6.54 5.05 8.52
CA GLY A 42 -6.13 6.22 9.30
C GLY A 42 -4.62 6.36 9.38
N ARG A 43 -3.91 5.25 9.67
CA ARG A 43 -2.44 5.22 9.67
C ARG A 43 -1.85 5.56 8.31
N LEU A 44 -2.40 5.02 7.22
CA LEU A 44 -1.95 5.26 5.86
C LEU A 44 -2.14 6.73 5.48
N SER A 45 -3.34 7.25 5.73
CA SER A 45 -3.69 8.66 5.49
C SER A 45 -2.78 9.62 6.25
N LYS A 46 -2.48 9.31 7.51
CA LYS A 46 -1.56 10.12 8.34
C LYS A 46 -0.14 10.11 7.78
N ALA A 47 0.40 8.95 7.44
CA ALA A 47 1.76 8.86 6.90
C ALA A 47 1.88 9.49 5.51
N PHE A 48 0.88 9.31 4.65
CA PHE A 48 0.89 9.88 3.31
C PHE A 48 0.89 11.41 3.34
N LYS A 49 0.09 12.02 4.23
CA LYS A 49 0.12 13.48 4.47
C LYS A 49 1.46 13.98 5.02
N ALA A 50 2.16 13.16 5.80
CA ALA A 50 3.47 13.51 6.36
C ALA A 50 4.64 13.33 5.37
N GLY A 51 4.48 12.51 4.32
CA GLY A 51 5.53 12.24 3.33
C GLY A 51 5.09 11.22 2.29
N SER A 52 4.42 11.67 1.23
CA SER A 52 3.81 10.82 0.21
C SER A 52 4.80 9.89 -0.51
N GLY A 53 6.04 10.34 -0.76
CA GLY A 53 7.04 9.58 -1.50
C GLY A 53 7.57 8.33 -0.79
N SER A 54 7.49 8.29 0.55
CA SER A 54 8.07 7.23 1.37
C SER A 54 7.06 6.12 1.72
N VAL A 55 5.77 6.28 1.43
CA VAL A 55 4.77 5.28 1.83
C VAL A 55 4.70 4.13 0.83
N ARG A 56 4.68 2.91 1.36
CA ARG A 56 4.41 1.66 0.64
C ARG A 56 3.23 0.95 1.30
N VAL A 57 2.43 0.27 0.49
CA VAL A 57 1.42 -0.69 0.97
C VAL A 57 1.89 -2.11 0.72
N LEU A 58 1.60 -3.00 1.67
CA LEU A 58 1.75 -4.45 1.51
C LEU A 58 0.46 -5.00 0.91
N VAL A 59 0.58 -5.65 -0.23
CA VAL A 59 -0.56 -6.11 -1.02
C VAL A 59 -0.53 -7.64 -1.11
N ILE A 60 -1.64 -8.27 -0.73
CA ILE A 60 -1.89 -9.67 -1.08
C ILE A 60 -2.57 -9.70 -2.44
N SER A 61 -2.17 -10.65 -3.28
CA SER A 61 -2.84 -10.93 -4.54
C SER A 61 -3.33 -12.36 -4.55
N ASP A 62 -4.63 -12.55 -4.78
CA ASP A 62 -5.25 -13.86 -4.94
C ASP A 62 -6.17 -13.84 -6.16
N SER A 63 -5.91 -14.74 -7.11
CA SER A 63 -6.75 -14.93 -8.30
C SER A 63 -7.09 -13.62 -9.05
N GLY A 64 -6.10 -12.72 -9.15
CA GLY A 64 -6.24 -11.42 -9.82
C GLY A 64 -6.87 -10.31 -8.98
N ARG A 65 -7.33 -10.61 -7.76
CA ARG A 65 -7.76 -9.61 -6.78
C ARG A 65 -6.57 -9.13 -5.98
N GLU A 66 -6.57 -7.86 -5.60
CA GLU A 66 -5.55 -7.25 -4.77
C GLU A 66 -6.19 -6.58 -3.56
N LEU A 67 -5.52 -6.67 -2.41
CA LEU A 67 -5.96 -6.05 -1.16
C LEU A 67 -4.74 -5.52 -0.42
N ALA A 68 -4.76 -4.24 -0.05
CA ALA A 68 -3.76 -3.65 0.82
C ALA A 68 -4.06 -4.05 2.27
N VAL A 69 -3.12 -4.76 2.89
CA VAL A 69 -3.30 -5.36 4.23
C VAL A 69 -2.39 -4.77 5.29
N ASP A 70 -1.35 -4.04 4.89
CA ASP A 70 -0.53 -3.25 5.80
C ASP A 70 0.21 -2.13 5.05
N MET A 71 1.01 -1.35 5.77
CA MET A 71 1.80 -0.24 5.25
C MET A 71 3.21 -0.20 5.82
N LYS A 72 4.11 0.44 5.08
CA LYS A 72 5.49 0.72 5.52
C LYS A 72 5.90 2.12 5.09
N VAL A 73 6.59 2.83 5.97
CA VAL A 73 7.26 4.11 5.64
C VAL A 73 8.74 3.84 5.39
N ILE A 74 9.21 4.16 4.19
CA ILE A 74 10.60 4.02 3.78
C ILE A 74 11.37 5.29 4.16
N HIS A 75 12.26 5.18 5.15
CA HIS A 75 13.09 6.31 5.58
C HIS A 75 14.32 6.39 4.68
N SER A 76 14.54 7.54 4.04
CA SER A 76 15.59 7.77 3.04
C SER A 76 17.03 7.68 3.59
N SER A 77 17.23 7.37 4.88
CA SER A 77 18.55 7.20 5.48
C SER A 77 19.19 5.83 5.23
N ARG A 78 18.56 4.95 4.44
CA ARG A 78 19.03 3.58 4.15
C ARG A 78 18.80 3.12 2.70
N LEU A 79 18.79 4.04 1.74
CA LEU A 79 18.91 3.70 0.31
C LEU A 79 20.28 4.13 -0.19
#